data_AF-A0A7Y4RHA1-F1
#
_entry.id   AF-A0A7Y4RHA1-F1
#
_cell.length_a   1.000
_cell.length_b   1.000
_cell.length_c   1.000
_cell.angle_alpha   90.00
_cell.angle_beta   90.00
_cell.angle_gamma   90.00
#
_symmetry.space_group_name_H-M   'P 1'
#
loop_
_entity.id
_entity.type
_entity.pdbx_description
1 polymer ?
#
loop_
_entity_poly.entity_id
_entity_poly.type
_entity_poly.pdbx_seq_one_letter_code
_entity_poly.pdbx_strand_id
1 'polypeptide(L)'
;MKKLSALFLIAIIFITGCQPSENAIQTAIVQTQNVNTPFPKSTNTPIATFTPSPTNTLHPTNTLQTPLSISDSNLTFEYLDKYGHIINGFADALDELTIKHNEMVDNNDLYSDQTWRFQVEFILGKLERSANEMESIESVPQQVIQVDNILDQVASETKRLVLNYRQLLDWDVSANDKVLENIDKLIDLSEQLIAETEKIPTDTQIPTELSDMNQTPTVSAPDCINWTEVTTAMIGQEVCVYGIVYKSKSVGESTRQILFSDDQKAFFLAGGTYMYFVGSGDCVVAQGQVLSSFIGVPYIDIDEALYKCEPWMK
;
A
#
# COMPACT_ATOMS: atom_id res chain seq x y z
N MET A 1 -24.23 -45.11 -19.83
CA MET A 1 -24.30 -44.08 -20.90
C MET A 1 -25.66 -43.38 -20.86
N LYS A 2 -25.80 -42.22 -20.19
CA LYS A 2 -26.97 -41.29 -20.27
C LYS A 2 -26.86 -40.05 -19.34
N LYS A 3 -25.68 -39.43 -19.22
CA LYS A 3 -25.49 -38.18 -18.43
C LYS A 3 -24.55 -37.17 -19.10
N LEU A 4 -24.53 -37.11 -20.44
CA LEU A 4 -23.72 -36.14 -21.19
C LEU A 4 -24.54 -35.07 -21.93
N SER A 5 -25.86 -34.98 -21.70
CA SER A 5 -26.75 -34.18 -22.58
C SER A 5 -27.23 -32.85 -22.00
N ALA A 6 -26.96 -32.54 -20.72
CA ALA A 6 -27.44 -31.31 -20.09
C ALA A 6 -26.40 -30.17 -20.06
N LEU A 7 -25.10 -30.50 -20.01
CA LEU A 7 -24.02 -29.50 -19.98
C LEU A 7 -23.77 -28.83 -21.33
N PHE A 8 -24.05 -29.52 -22.44
CA PHE A 8 -23.85 -28.97 -23.79
C PHE A 8 -24.89 -27.90 -24.17
N LEU A 9 -26.07 -27.91 -23.52
CA LEU A 9 -27.16 -26.97 -23.84
C LEU A 9 -27.01 -25.63 -23.11
N ILE A 10 -26.32 -25.59 -21.97
CA ILE A 10 -26.04 -24.35 -21.22
C ILE A 10 -24.89 -23.57 -21.90
N ALA A 11 -23.90 -24.26 -22.47
CA ALA A 11 -22.79 -23.61 -23.17
C ALA A 11 -23.21 -22.86 -24.45
N ILE A 12 -24.29 -23.26 -25.12
CA ILE A 12 -24.77 -22.61 -26.35
C ILE A 12 -25.51 -21.28 -26.06
N ILE A 13 -26.09 -21.13 -24.86
CA ILE A 13 -26.86 -19.92 -24.50
C ILE A 13 -25.96 -18.72 -24.19
N PHE A 14 -24.70 -18.95 -23.79
CA PHE A 14 -23.76 -17.86 -23.47
C PHE A 14 -23.03 -17.26 -24.67
N ILE A 15 -23.10 -17.88 -25.87
CA ILE A 15 -22.42 -17.35 -27.08
C ILE A 15 -23.32 -16.39 -27.87
N THR A 16 -24.61 -16.28 -27.53
CA THR A 16 -25.58 -15.42 -28.25
C THR A 16 -25.99 -14.15 -27.51
N GLY A 17 -25.34 -13.83 -26.38
CA GLY A 17 -25.68 -12.66 -25.56
C GLY A 17 -24.82 -11.43 -25.87
N CYS A 18 -25.39 -10.48 -26.60
CA CYS A 18 -24.97 -9.07 -26.71
C CYS A 18 -23.60 -8.77 -27.36
N GLN A 19 -23.48 -8.97 -28.67
CA GLN A 19 -22.58 -8.11 -29.46
C GLN A 19 -23.35 -6.84 -29.90
N PRO A 20 -22.85 -5.62 -29.63
CA PRO A 20 -23.44 -4.41 -30.18
C PRO A 20 -23.39 -4.50 -31.71
N SER A 21 -24.54 -4.30 -32.37
CA SER A 21 -24.60 -4.38 -33.83
C SER A 21 -23.63 -3.37 -34.46
N GLU A 22 -22.89 -3.77 -35.49
CA GLU A 22 -21.94 -2.88 -36.22
C GLU A 22 -22.58 -1.56 -36.67
N ASN A 23 -23.90 -1.55 -36.91
CA ASN A 23 -24.67 -0.34 -37.22
C ASN A 23 -24.67 0.71 -36.09
N ALA A 24 -24.67 0.28 -34.82
CA ALA A 24 -24.61 1.18 -33.67
C ALA A 24 -23.23 1.84 -33.56
N ILE A 25 -22.16 1.09 -33.86
CA ILE A 25 -20.78 1.58 -33.86
C ILE A 25 -20.56 2.58 -35.00
N GLN A 26 -21.04 2.28 -36.21
CA GLN A 26 -20.93 3.19 -37.34
C GLN A 26 -21.72 4.50 -37.14
N THR A 27 -22.89 4.43 -36.47
CA THR A 27 -23.68 5.62 -36.18
C THR A 27 -22.98 6.56 -35.19
N ALA A 28 -22.31 6.00 -34.18
CA ALA A 28 -21.56 6.79 -33.20
C ALA A 28 -20.35 7.51 -33.82
N ILE A 29 -19.63 6.86 -34.75
CA ILE A 29 -18.47 7.45 -35.44
C ILE A 29 -18.89 8.63 -36.34
N VAL A 30 -20.02 8.52 -37.05
CA VAL A 30 -20.54 9.60 -37.89
C VAL A 30 -21.00 10.80 -37.05
N GLN A 31 -21.47 10.58 -35.82
CA GLN A 31 -21.91 11.65 -34.93
C GLN A 31 -20.74 12.45 -34.33
N THR A 32 -19.58 11.83 -34.08
CA THR A 32 -18.41 12.55 -33.56
C THR A 32 -17.65 13.35 -34.63
N GLN A 33 -17.71 12.93 -35.90
CA GLN A 33 -17.01 13.64 -36.99
C GLN A 33 -17.71 14.91 -37.49
N ASN A 34 -18.97 15.16 -37.10
CA ASN A 34 -19.74 16.32 -37.54
C ASN A 34 -19.78 17.48 -36.53
N VAL A 35 -19.01 17.42 -35.44
CA VAL A 35 -18.91 18.54 -34.50
C VAL A 35 -17.88 19.56 -35.02
N ASN A 36 -18.35 20.48 -35.86
CA ASN A 36 -17.59 21.67 -36.27
C ASN A 36 -17.48 22.64 -35.08
N THR A 37 -16.43 22.49 -34.27
CA THR A 37 -16.03 23.51 -33.29
C THR A 37 -15.35 24.69 -34.00
N PRO A 38 -15.87 25.93 -33.88
CA PRO A 38 -15.18 27.10 -34.42
C PRO A 38 -13.86 27.33 -33.67
N PHE A 39 -12.78 27.55 -34.43
CA PHE A 39 -11.45 27.86 -33.89
C PHE A 39 -11.50 29.11 -32.99
N PRO A 40 -10.92 29.05 -31.77
CA PRO A 40 -10.80 30.24 -30.93
C PRO A 40 -9.87 31.26 -31.60
N LYS A 41 -10.37 32.48 -31.73
CA LYS A 41 -9.67 33.63 -32.30
C LYS A 41 -8.49 34.01 -31.39
N SER A 42 -7.28 34.02 -31.94
CA SER A 42 -6.06 34.41 -31.23
C SER A 42 -6.22 35.79 -30.61
N THR A 43 -6.06 35.86 -29.28
CA THR A 43 -6.12 37.11 -28.51
C THR A 43 -4.69 37.53 -28.20
N ASN A 44 -4.29 38.70 -28.73
CA ASN A 44 -2.98 39.28 -28.48
C ASN A 44 -2.84 39.63 -27.00
N THR A 45 -1.98 38.91 -26.29
CA THR A 45 -1.62 39.19 -24.90
C THR A 45 -0.51 40.26 -24.88
N PRO A 46 -0.67 41.38 -24.15
CA PRO A 46 0.35 42.42 -24.09
C PRO A 46 1.60 41.93 -23.34
N ILE A 47 2.77 42.30 -23.87
CA ILE A 47 4.09 42.01 -23.32
C ILE A 47 4.26 42.81 -22.02
N ALA A 48 4.58 42.12 -20.92
CA ALA A 48 4.88 42.74 -19.64
C ALA A 48 6.27 43.42 -19.69
N THR A 49 6.29 44.73 -19.43
CA THR A 49 7.52 45.52 -19.26
C THR A 49 8.09 45.26 -17.87
N PHE A 50 9.25 44.61 -17.81
CA PHE A 50 9.99 44.43 -16.57
C PHE A 50 10.67 45.73 -16.15
N THR A 51 10.33 46.21 -14.95
CA THR A 51 11.04 47.31 -14.27
C THR A 51 12.15 46.68 -13.41
N PRO A 52 13.44 47.08 -13.53
CA PRO A 52 14.50 46.53 -12.70
C PRO A 52 14.35 46.99 -11.24
N SER A 53 14.26 46.02 -10.34
CA SER A 53 14.25 46.20 -8.89
C SER A 53 15.66 46.58 -8.39
N PRO A 54 15.80 47.50 -7.41
CA PRO A 54 17.11 47.90 -6.89
C PRO A 54 17.81 46.76 -6.16
N THR A 55 19.10 46.62 -6.44
CA THR A 55 20.06 45.71 -5.79
C THR A 55 20.24 46.11 -4.32
N ASN A 56 19.71 45.30 -3.41
CA ASN A 56 20.07 45.38 -1.99
C ASN A 56 21.38 44.61 -1.75
N THR A 57 22.42 45.35 -1.38
CA THR A 57 23.69 44.83 -0.86
C THR A 57 23.45 44.09 0.45
N LEU A 58 23.68 42.77 0.47
CA LEU A 58 23.58 41.96 1.68
C LEU A 58 24.78 42.23 2.61
N HIS A 59 24.46 42.60 3.85
CA HIS A 59 25.40 42.64 4.96
C HIS A 59 25.49 41.21 5.55
N PRO A 60 26.68 40.60 5.72
CA PRO A 60 26.77 39.28 6.34
C PRO A 60 26.37 39.38 7.81
N THR A 61 25.18 38.88 8.13
CA THR A 61 24.77 38.62 9.50
C THR A 61 25.25 37.21 9.82
N ASN A 62 26.30 37.11 10.65
CA ASN A 62 26.71 35.85 11.27
C ASN A 62 25.62 35.43 12.27
N THR A 63 24.64 34.68 11.78
CA THR A 63 23.69 33.97 12.64
C THR A 63 24.44 32.79 13.23
N LEU A 64 24.70 32.84 14.54
CA LEU A 64 25.15 31.68 15.31
C LEU A 64 24.15 30.54 15.06
N GLN A 65 24.60 29.46 14.41
CA GLN A 65 23.85 28.22 14.36
C GLN A 65 23.62 27.77 15.80
N THR A 66 22.35 27.81 16.23
CA THR A 66 21.94 27.22 17.49
C THR A 66 22.15 25.72 17.34
N PRO A 67 22.86 25.04 18.26
CA PRO A 67 23.09 23.61 18.15
C PRO A 67 21.72 22.89 18.06
N LEU A 68 21.55 22.08 17.01
CA LEU A 68 20.37 21.23 16.81
C LEU A 68 20.05 20.52 18.13
N SER A 69 18.88 20.80 18.69
CA SER A 69 18.45 20.12 19.91
C SER A 69 18.10 18.68 19.57
N ILE A 70 18.45 17.76 20.47
CA ILE A 70 18.28 16.29 20.39
C ILE A 70 16.80 15.85 20.22
N SER A 71 15.85 16.78 20.16
CA SER A 71 14.43 16.52 19.94
C SER A 71 14.05 16.12 18.50
N ASP A 72 14.92 16.35 17.51
CA ASP A 72 14.57 16.16 16.10
C ASP A 72 14.78 14.72 15.57
N SER A 73 15.56 13.87 16.27
CA SER A 73 15.88 12.51 15.81
C SER A 73 14.70 11.53 15.95
N ASN A 74 13.73 11.81 16.82
CA ASN A 74 12.54 10.96 16.97
C ASN A 74 11.55 11.15 15.80
N LEU A 75 11.46 12.36 15.24
CA LEU A 75 10.58 12.67 14.11
C LEU A 75 10.98 11.93 12.84
N THR A 76 12.27 11.67 12.64
CA THR A 76 12.77 10.98 11.44
C THR A 76 12.50 9.47 11.50
N PHE A 77 12.55 8.87 12.68
CA PHE A 77 12.22 7.46 12.87
C PHE A 77 10.71 7.21 12.71
N GLU A 78 9.87 8.04 13.33
CA GLU A 78 8.41 7.95 13.18
C GLU A 78 7.99 8.14 11.72
N TYR A 79 8.66 9.03 10.98
CA TYR A 79 8.43 9.21 9.54
C TYR A 79 8.80 7.96 8.73
N LEU A 80 9.99 7.39 8.94
CA LEU A 80 10.42 6.19 8.21
C LEU A 80 9.60 4.95 8.57
N ASP A 81 9.19 4.79 9.83
CA ASP A 81 8.33 3.69 10.25
C ASP A 81 6.91 3.85 9.69
N LYS A 82 6.35 5.06 9.80
CA LYS A 82 5.03 5.39 9.30
C LYS A 82 4.93 5.28 7.79
N TYR A 83 5.96 5.61 7.01
CA TYR A 83 5.87 5.60 5.53
C TYR A 83 6.64 4.47 4.86
N GLY A 84 7.52 3.77 5.59
CA GLY A 84 8.32 2.67 5.06
C GLY A 84 7.48 1.54 4.49
N HIS A 85 6.31 1.27 5.06
CA HIS A 85 5.39 0.28 4.51
C HIS A 85 4.81 0.67 3.13
N ILE A 86 4.60 1.97 2.88
CA ILE A 86 4.08 2.48 1.59
C ILE A 86 5.16 2.32 0.52
N ILE A 87 6.41 2.68 0.86
CA ILE A 87 7.57 2.53 -0.03
C ILE A 87 7.82 1.05 -0.35
N ASN A 88 7.78 0.17 0.65
CA ASN A 88 7.95 -1.27 0.45
C ASN A 88 6.80 -1.86 -0.38
N GLY A 89 5.54 -1.49 -0.09
CA GLY A 89 4.39 -1.95 -0.86
C GLY A 89 4.44 -1.49 -2.32
N PHE A 90 4.93 -0.27 -2.57
CA PHE A 90 5.19 0.25 -3.91
C PHE A 90 6.27 -0.57 -4.64
N ALA A 91 7.42 -0.80 -4.00
CA ALA A 91 8.52 -1.55 -4.57
C ALA A 91 8.12 -2.99 -4.92
N ASP A 92 7.42 -3.67 -4.02
CA ASP A 92 6.90 -5.03 -4.22
C ASP A 92 5.94 -5.07 -5.43
N ALA A 93 5.02 -4.10 -5.52
CA ALA A 93 4.08 -4.03 -6.64
C ALA A 93 4.78 -3.72 -7.98
N LEU A 94 5.85 -2.91 -7.97
CA LEU A 94 6.62 -2.58 -9.17
C LEU A 94 7.41 -3.81 -9.67
N ASP A 95 7.99 -4.60 -8.75
CA ASP A 95 8.67 -5.86 -9.08
C ASP A 95 7.67 -6.87 -9.67
N GLU A 96 6.51 -7.06 -9.02
CA GLU A 96 5.42 -7.91 -9.53
C GLU A 96 5.01 -7.49 -10.96
N LEU A 97 4.86 -6.18 -11.21
CA LEU A 97 4.49 -5.67 -12.54
C LEU A 97 5.59 -5.94 -13.57
N THR A 98 6.84 -5.77 -13.20
CA THR A 98 8.00 -6.00 -14.07
C THR A 98 8.07 -7.46 -14.49
N ILE A 99 7.86 -8.39 -13.55
CA ILE A 99 7.76 -9.82 -13.83
C ILE A 99 6.63 -10.09 -14.84
N LYS A 100 5.43 -9.54 -14.59
CA LYS A 100 4.29 -9.74 -15.50
C LYS A 100 4.49 -9.14 -16.88
N HIS A 101 5.15 -7.99 -16.97
CA HIS A 101 5.49 -7.38 -18.24
C HIS A 101 6.47 -8.28 -19.03
N ASN A 102 7.49 -8.84 -18.38
CA ASN A 102 8.42 -9.76 -19.05
C ASN A 102 7.73 -11.05 -19.52
N GLU A 103 6.81 -11.62 -18.73
CA GLU A 103 5.98 -12.76 -19.16
C GLU A 103 5.22 -12.43 -20.48
N MET A 104 4.67 -11.23 -20.56
CA MET A 104 3.93 -10.74 -21.74
C MET A 104 4.83 -10.54 -22.96
N VAL A 105 6.04 -9.99 -22.79
CA VAL A 105 7.02 -9.83 -23.87
C VAL A 105 7.42 -11.19 -24.45
N ASP A 106 7.59 -12.20 -23.60
CA ASP A 106 7.93 -13.56 -24.03
C ASP A 106 6.76 -14.32 -24.66
N ASN A 107 5.52 -13.91 -24.35
CA ASN A 107 4.31 -14.58 -24.82
C ASN A 107 3.21 -13.59 -25.21
N ASN A 108 3.20 -13.22 -26.50
CA ASN A 108 2.21 -12.32 -27.08
C ASN A 108 0.74 -12.76 -26.93
N ASP A 109 0.46 -14.05 -26.68
CA ASP A 109 -0.92 -14.52 -26.50
C ASP A 109 -1.53 -14.07 -25.15
N LEU A 110 -0.70 -13.65 -24.19
CA LEU A 110 -1.14 -13.22 -22.85
C LEU A 110 -2.01 -11.96 -22.87
N TYR A 111 -1.93 -11.12 -23.91
CA TYR A 111 -2.84 -9.98 -24.07
C TYR A 111 -4.32 -10.39 -24.13
N SER A 112 -4.59 -11.60 -24.63
CA SER A 112 -5.94 -12.14 -24.70
C SER A 112 -6.33 -12.96 -23.47
N ASP A 113 -5.38 -13.25 -22.58
CA ASP A 113 -5.60 -14.02 -21.36
C ASP A 113 -6.24 -13.13 -20.28
N GLN A 114 -7.51 -13.40 -19.99
CA GLN A 114 -8.28 -12.66 -18.98
C GLN A 114 -7.68 -12.79 -17.57
N THR A 115 -7.12 -13.96 -17.23
CA THR A 115 -6.54 -14.19 -15.90
C THR A 115 -5.28 -13.34 -15.72
N TRP A 116 -4.42 -13.31 -16.74
CA TRP A 116 -3.24 -12.46 -16.75
C TRP A 116 -3.63 -10.98 -16.65
N ARG A 117 -4.62 -10.53 -17.44
CA ARG A 117 -5.12 -9.13 -17.37
C ARG A 117 -5.65 -8.77 -15.99
N PHE A 118 -6.41 -9.66 -15.34
CA PHE A 118 -6.88 -9.43 -13.96
C PHE A 118 -5.73 -9.31 -12.96
N GLN A 119 -4.68 -10.11 -13.10
CA GLN A 119 -3.50 -10.01 -12.24
C GLN A 119 -2.78 -8.68 -12.45
N VAL A 120 -2.59 -8.25 -13.69
CA VAL A 120 -1.99 -6.95 -14.00
C VAL A 120 -2.83 -5.80 -13.43
N GLU A 121 -4.14 -5.76 -13.67
CA GLU A 121 -5.01 -4.72 -13.11
C GLU A 121 -4.97 -4.68 -11.58
N PHE A 122 -4.88 -5.85 -10.93
CA PHE A 122 -4.70 -5.92 -9.48
C PHE A 122 -3.39 -5.27 -9.03
N ILE A 123 -2.28 -5.54 -9.73
CA ILE A 123 -0.97 -4.93 -9.45
C ILE A 123 -0.99 -3.41 -9.71
N LEU A 124 -1.58 -2.97 -10.83
CA LEU A 124 -1.76 -1.54 -11.13
C LEU A 124 -2.60 -0.83 -10.05
N GLY A 125 -3.60 -1.51 -9.51
CA GLY A 125 -4.38 -1.01 -8.38
C GLY A 125 -3.57 -0.82 -7.09
N LYS A 126 -2.61 -1.72 -6.80
CA LYS A 126 -1.66 -1.55 -5.69
C LYS A 126 -0.79 -0.31 -5.90
N LEU A 127 -0.18 -0.18 -7.09
CA LEU A 127 0.67 0.96 -7.45
C LEU A 127 -0.09 2.30 -7.35
N GLU A 128 -1.31 2.35 -7.88
CA GLU A 128 -2.16 3.55 -7.81
C GLU A 128 -2.52 3.91 -6.37
N ARG A 129 -2.80 2.92 -5.51
CA ARG A 129 -3.03 3.14 -4.08
C ARG A 129 -1.80 3.71 -3.39
N SER A 130 -0.63 3.08 -3.56
CA SER A 130 0.61 3.56 -2.95
C SER A 130 0.96 4.98 -3.42
N ALA A 131 0.76 5.30 -4.70
CA ALA A 131 0.97 6.66 -5.21
C ALA A 131 0.04 7.69 -4.54
N ASN A 132 -1.24 7.37 -4.36
CA ASN A 132 -2.18 8.26 -3.67
C ASN A 132 -1.85 8.40 -2.18
N GLU A 133 -1.37 7.33 -1.54
CA GLU A 133 -0.90 7.37 -0.16
C GLU A 133 0.35 8.24 -0.01
N MET A 134 1.31 8.14 -0.93
CA MET A 134 2.49 9.01 -0.98
C MET A 134 2.11 10.50 -1.10
N GLU A 135 1.14 10.84 -1.94
CA GLU A 135 0.63 12.23 -2.06
C GLU A 135 -0.11 12.72 -0.81
N SER A 136 -0.62 11.80 0.01
CA SER A 136 -1.36 12.13 1.24
C SER A 136 -0.45 12.36 2.46
N ILE A 137 0.87 12.24 2.28
CA ILE A 137 1.85 12.43 3.35
C ILE A 137 1.89 13.92 3.74
N GLU A 138 1.20 14.27 4.83
CA GLU A 138 1.20 15.65 5.34
C GLU A 138 2.52 16.02 6.02
N SER A 139 3.07 17.16 5.61
CA SER A 139 4.18 17.91 6.23
C SER A 139 5.43 17.09 6.56
N VAL A 140 6.37 17.07 5.63
CA VAL A 140 7.69 16.48 5.81
C VAL A 140 8.60 17.45 6.58
N PRO A 141 9.29 17.02 7.65
CA PRO A 141 10.29 17.86 8.32
C PRO A 141 11.28 18.46 7.30
N GLN A 142 11.75 19.69 7.52
CA GLN A 142 12.67 20.35 6.57
C GLN A 142 13.94 19.52 6.27
N GLN A 143 14.35 18.65 7.21
CA GLN A 143 15.48 17.74 7.04
C GLN A 143 15.25 16.64 5.99
N VAL A 144 14.00 16.39 5.60
CA VAL A 144 13.60 15.35 4.64
C VAL A 144 12.89 15.92 3.40
N ILE A 145 13.00 17.23 3.15
CA ILE A 145 12.36 17.89 1.99
C ILE A 145 12.81 17.32 0.62
N GLN A 146 14.02 16.76 0.54
CA GLN A 146 14.46 16.09 -0.69
C GLN A 146 13.72 14.77 -0.93
N VAL A 147 13.42 14.03 0.14
CA VAL A 147 12.61 12.81 0.10
C VAL A 147 11.19 13.12 -0.34
N ASP A 148 10.60 14.21 0.16
CA ASP A 148 9.26 14.70 -0.23
C ASP A 148 9.15 14.95 -1.74
N ASN A 149 10.10 15.71 -2.30
CA ASN A 149 10.13 15.99 -3.73
C ASN A 149 10.30 14.73 -4.59
N ILE A 150 10.99 13.70 -4.09
CA ILE A 150 11.14 12.42 -4.78
C ILE A 150 9.85 11.61 -4.67
N LEU A 151 9.20 11.58 -3.51
CA LEU A 151 7.92 10.90 -3.31
C LEU A 151 6.82 11.46 -4.24
N ASP A 152 6.74 12.79 -4.38
CA ASP A 152 5.84 13.44 -5.34
C ASP A 152 6.13 13.02 -6.80
N GLN A 153 7.41 12.90 -7.16
CA GLN A 153 7.80 12.44 -8.50
C GLN A 153 7.46 10.98 -8.71
N VAL A 154 7.72 10.11 -7.72
CA VAL A 154 7.36 8.70 -7.75
C VAL A 154 5.84 8.55 -7.92
N ALA A 155 5.04 9.28 -7.15
CA ALA A 155 3.58 9.22 -7.26
C ALA A 155 3.07 9.67 -8.65
N SER A 156 3.56 10.80 -9.15
CA SER A 156 3.21 11.33 -10.48
C SER A 156 3.58 10.36 -11.61
N GLU A 157 4.79 9.81 -11.58
CA GLU A 157 5.26 8.84 -12.58
C GLU A 157 4.53 7.50 -12.50
N THR A 158 4.13 7.08 -11.30
CA THR A 158 3.33 5.88 -11.08
C THR A 158 1.95 6.03 -11.72
N LYS A 159 1.29 7.18 -11.52
CA LYS A 159 0.00 7.46 -12.18
C LYS A 159 0.14 7.44 -13.70
N ARG A 160 1.26 7.95 -14.24
CA ARG A 160 1.57 7.91 -15.67
C ARG A 160 1.78 6.48 -16.18
N LEU A 161 2.53 5.65 -15.44
CA LEU A 161 2.71 4.23 -15.73
C LEU A 161 1.37 3.51 -15.77
N VAL A 162 0.54 3.66 -14.72
CA VAL A 162 -0.78 3.01 -14.62
C VAL A 162 -1.67 3.37 -15.81
N LEU A 163 -1.70 4.65 -16.20
CA LEU A 163 -2.47 5.09 -17.36
C LEU A 163 -1.96 4.45 -18.67
N ASN A 164 -0.64 4.46 -18.89
CA ASN A 164 -0.03 3.89 -20.10
C ASN A 164 -0.22 2.37 -20.18
N TYR A 165 -0.14 1.67 -19.05
CA TYR A 165 -0.35 0.23 -19.00
C TYR A 165 -1.81 -0.14 -19.27
N ARG A 166 -2.78 0.60 -18.73
CA ARG A 166 -4.20 0.42 -19.06
C ARG A 166 -4.48 0.65 -20.55
N GLN A 167 -3.85 1.65 -21.16
CA GLN A 167 -3.92 1.87 -22.62
C GLN A 167 -3.33 0.69 -23.41
N LEU A 168 -2.21 0.13 -22.95
CA LEU A 168 -1.61 -1.06 -23.54
C LEU A 168 -2.55 -2.28 -23.46
N LEU A 169 -3.22 -2.47 -22.33
CA LEU A 169 -4.22 -3.53 -22.14
C LEU A 169 -5.42 -3.39 -23.08
N ASP A 170 -5.75 -2.17 -23.52
CA ASP A 170 -6.82 -1.89 -24.49
C ASP A 170 -6.40 -2.06 -25.96
N TRP A 171 -5.31 -2.81 -26.20
CA TRP A 171 -4.78 -3.23 -27.51
C TRP A 171 -4.02 -2.15 -28.30
N ASP A 172 -3.55 -1.08 -27.66
CA ASP A 172 -2.60 -0.16 -28.30
C ASP A 172 -1.16 -0.65 -28.10
N VAL A 173 -0.69 -1.52 -28.99
CA VAL A 173 0.69 -2.05 -28.99
C VAL A 173 1.75 -0.94 -29.05
N SER A 174 1.40 0.26 -29.53
CA SER A 174 2.31 1.41 -29.56
C SER A 174 2.58 2.01 -28.17
N ALA A 175 1.82 1.62 -27.15
CA ALA A 175 2.06 2.01 -25.77
C ALA A 175 3.18 1.19 -25.10
N ASN A 176 3.64 0.08 -25.69
CA ASN A 176 4.62 -0.81 -25.06
C ASN A 176 5.95 -0.09 -24.77
N ASP A 177 6.46 0.69 -25.74
CA ASP A 177 7.69 1.46 -25.56
C ASP A 177 7.56 2.51 -24.44
N LYS A 178 6.38 3.11 -24.29
CA LYS A 178 6.10 4.08 -23.22
C LYS A 178 6.00 3.40 -21.86
N VAL A 179 5.41 2.20 -21.79
CA VAL A 179 5.34 1.41 -20.56
C VAL A 179 6.75 1.07 -20.07
N LEU A 180 7.62 0.61 -20.95
CA LEU A 180 9.03 0.35 -20.62
C LEU A 180 9.76 1.62 -20.16
N GLU A 181 9.61 2.73 -20.89
CA GLU A 181 10.19 4.03 -20.48
C GLU A 181 9.71 4.46 -19.09
N ASN A 182 8.44 4.23 -18.76
CA ASN A 182 7.90 4.53 -17.44
C ASN A 182 8.41 3.60 -16.34
N ILE A 183 8.57 2.31 -16.62
CA ILE A 183 9.14 1.34 -15.67
C ILE A 183 10.58 1.72 -15.35
N ASP A 184 11.41 1.94 -16.38
CA ASP A 184 12.82 2.33 -16.21
C ASP A 184 12.94 3.61 -15.39
N LYS A 185 12.10 4.63 -15.69
CA LYS A 185 12.09 5.88 -14.93
C LYS A 185 11.69 5.69 -13.46
N LEU A 186 10.75 4.79 -13.17
CA LEU A 186 10.35 4.49 -11.78
C LEU A 186 11.42 3.71 -11.03
N ILE A 187 12.15 2.83 -11.70
CA ILE A 187 13.33 2.16 -11.15
C ILE A 187 14.37 3.22 -10.75
N ASP A 188 14.73 4.12 -11.67
CA ASP A 188 15.69 5.21 -11.40
C ASP A 188 15.25 6.11 -10.23
N LEU A 189 13.96 6.44 -10.13
CA LEU A 189 13.42 7.23 -9.03
C LEU A 189 13.43 6.46 -7.70
N SER A 190 13.16 5.15 -7.72
CA SER A 190 13.22 4.31 -6.53
C SER A 190 14.64 4.19 -5.99
N GLU A 191 15.65 4.06 -6.86
CA GLU A 191 17.06 4.06 -6.47
C GLU A 191 17.48 5.40 -5.86
N GLN A 192 17.02 6.52 -6.44
CA GLN A 192 17.24 7.86 -5.87
C GLN A 192 16.59 8.01 -4.50
N LEU A 193 15.35 7.53 -4.33
CA LEU A 193 14.64 7.56 -3.06
C LEU A 193 15.40 6.79 -1.96
N ILE A 194 15.89 5.59 -2.28
CA ILE A 194 16.71 4.77 -1.39
C ILE A 194 17.98 5.53 -1.02
N ALA A 195 18.70 6.07 -2.01
CA ALA A 195 19.96 6.79 -1.80
C ALA A 195 19.78 8.06 -0.94
N GLU A 196 18.70 8.83 -1.11
CA GLU A 196 18.41 9.98 -0.23
C GLU A 196 18.00 9.53 1.18
N THR A 197 17.29 8.41 1.30
CA THR A 197 16.92 7.84 2.60
C THR A 197 18.14 7.38 3.38
N GLU A 198 19.14 6.78 2.71
CA GLU A 198 20.41 6.38 3.33
C GLU A 198 21.26 7.56 3.85
N LYS A 199 21.06 8.77 3.29
CA LYS A 199 21.75 9.98 3.79
C LYS A 199 21.15 10.52 5.08
N ILE A 200 19.94 10.07 5.46
CA ILE A 200 19.32 10.44 6.72
C ILE A 200 20.15 9.81 7.84
N PRO A 201 20.77 10.60 8.74
CA PRO A 201 21.64 10.05 9.77
C PRO A 201 20.89 9.03 10.63
N THR A 202 21.28 7.76 10.54
CA THR A 202 20.76 6.68 11.38
C THR A 202 21.42 6.67 12.76
N ASP A 203 21.85 7.83 13.25
CA ASP A 203 22.49 7.98 14.57
C ASP A 203 21.45 8.05 15.71
N THR A 204 20.28 7.47 15.44
CA THR A 204 19.29 7.19 16.46
C THR A 204 19.75 5.90 17.12
N GLN A 205 20.38 6.01 18.30
CA GLN A 205 20.20 4.97 19.30
C GLN A 205 18.69 4.73 19.31
N ILE A 206 18.25 3.56 18.81
CA ILE A 206 16.84 3.16 18.81
C ILE A 206 16.32 3.64 20.15
N PRO A 207 15.45 4.68 20.19
CA PRO A 207 14.85 5.08 21.43
C PRO A 207 14.25 3.77 21.87
N THR A 208 14.74 3.20 22.96
CA THR A 208 14.09 2.05 23.56
C THR A 208 12.72 2.60 23.82
N GLU A 209 11.80 2.28 22.91
CA GLU A 209 10.51 2.89 22.87
C GLU A 209 10.00 2.61 24.26
N LEU A 210 9.88 3.67 25.05
CA LEU A 210 9.07 3.65 26.26
C LEU A 210 7.65 3.56 25.72
N SER A 211 7.35 2.44 25.05
CA SER A 211 6.05 1.85 25.05
C SER A 211 5.67 1.92 26.51
N ASP A 212 4.63 2.70 26.79
CA ASP A 212 3.95 2.73 28.07
C ASP A 212 3.34 1.36 28.42
N MET A 213 3.89 0.25 27.91
CA MET A 213 3.88 -1.08 28.53
C MET A 213 4.29 -1.06 30.01
N ASN A 214 4.84 0.04 30.52
CA ASN A 214 5.10 0.22 31.95
C ASN A 214 3.90 0.76 32.74
N GLN A 215 2.75 1.03 32.11
CA GLN A 215 1.49 0.99 32.84
C GLN A 215 1.18 -0.48 33.09
N THR A 216 1.76 -1.04 34.16
CA THR A 216 1.23 -2.27 34.76
C THR A 216 -0.18 -1.91 35.21
N PRO A 217 -1.25 -2.41 34.55
CA PRO A 217 -2.58 -2.20 35.06
C PRO A 217 -2.58 -2.78 36.47
N THR A 218 -2.84 -1.94 37.48
CA THR A 218 -3.10 -2.40 38.85
C THR A 218 -4.52 -2.99 38.87
N VAL A 219 -4.73 -4.01 38.07
CA VAL A 219 -5.95 -4.78 37.99
C VAL A 219 -5.57 -6.11 38.62
N SER A 220 -6.32 -6.53 39.66
CA SER A 220 -6.24 -7.91 40.13
C SER A 220 -6.36 -8.81 38.89
N ALA A 221 -5.27 -9.48 38.52
CA ALA A 221 -5.12 -10.08 37.20
C ALA A 221 -6.43 -10.76 36.79
N PRO A 222 -7.10 -10.31 35.71
CA PRO A 222 -8.22 -11.08 35.18
C PRO A 222 -7.71 -12.50 34.94
N ASP A 223 -8.55 -13.51 35.21
CA ASP A 223 -8.21 -14.92 34.96
C ASP A 223 -8.02 -15.11 33.45
N CYS A 224 -6.82 -14.81 32.96
CA CYS A 224 -6.46 -14.97 31.56
C CYS A 224 -6.30 -16.47 31.29
N ILE A 225 -6.89 -16.93 30.19
CA ILE A 225 -6.81 -18.33 29.77
C ILE A 225 -5.75 -18.49 28.69
N ASN A 226 -5.17 -19.70 28.58
CA ASN A 226 -4.25 -19.99 27.50
C ASN A 226 -5.00 -19.98 26.16
N TRP A 227 -4.36 -19.53 25.08
CA TRP A 227 -4.96 -19.52 23.74
C TRP A 227 -5.54 -20.87 23.30
N THR A 228 -4.98 -21.99 23.78
CA THR A 228 -5.47 -23.35 23.48
C THR A 228 -6.83 -23.68 24.10
N GLU A 229 -7.25 -22.92 25.12
CA GLU A 229 -8.54 -23.08 25.80
C GLU A 229 -9.65 -22.27 25.13
N VAL A 230 -9.31 -21.38 24.19
CA VAL A 230 -10.30 -20.60 23.46
C VAL A 230 -11.06 -21.50 22.49
N THR A 231 -12.38 -21.52 22.62
CA THR A 231 -13.26 -22.33 21.76
C THR A 231 -14.26 -21.46 21.01
N THR A 232 -14.89 -22.01 19.96
CA THR A 232 -15.94 -21.32 19.21
C THR A 232 -17.18 -20.99 20.07
N ALA A 233 -17.39 -21.69 21.19
CA ALA A 233 -18.46 -21.36 22.14
C ALA A 233 -18.23 -20.04 22.88
N MET A 234 -17.00 -19.51 22.85
CA MET A 234 -16.65 -18.22 23.46
C MET A 234 -16.89 -17.03 22.52
N ILE A 235 -17.27 -17.25 21.25
CA ILE A 235 -17.57 -16.17 20.31
C ILE A 235 -18.67 -15.25 20.90
N GLY A 236 -18.38 -13.95 20.94
CA GLY A 236 -19.21 -12.90 21.53
C GLY A 236 -18.92 -12.62 23.00
N GLN A 237 -18.10 -13.44 23.68
CA GLN A 237 -17.71 -13.23 25.07
C GLN A 237 -16.44 -12.38 25.16
N GLU A 238 -16.35 -11.52 26.17
CA GLU A 238 -15.13 -10.79 26.50
C GLU A 238 -14.23 -11.66 27.38
N VAL A 239 -13.00 -11.88 26.95
CA VAL A 239 -12.04 -12.78 27.61
C VAL A 239 -10.64 -12.17 27.61
N CYS A 240 -9.82 -12.55 28.58
CA CYS A 240 -8.39 -12.31 28.56
C CYS A 240 -7.67 -13.59 28.07
N VAL A 241 -6.81 -13.48 27.06
CA VAL A 241 -6.09 -14.61 26.46
C VAL A 241 -4.61 -14.31 26.41
N TYR A 242 -3.80 -15.29 26.79
CA TYR A 242 -2.34 -15.21 26.68
C TYR A 242 -1.74 -16.38 25.89
N GLY A 243 -0.55 -16.19 25.35
CA GLY A 243 0.16 -17.25 24.62
C GLY A 243 1.56 -16.86 24.15
N ILE A 244 2.35 -17.89 23.81
CA ILE A 244 3.64 -17.73 23.14
C ILE A 244 3.41 -17.58 21.64
N VAL A 245 3.84 -16.45 21.08
CA VAL A 245 3.77 -16.14 19.67
C VAL A 245 4.56 -17.18 18.88
N TYR A 246 3.89 -17.90 17.99
CA TYR A 246 4.54 -18.79 17.04
C TYR A 246 5.08 -18.00 15.84
N LYS A 247 4.26 -17.13 15.25
CA LYS A 247 4.69 -16.18 14.21
C LYS A 247 3.69 -15.05 14.04
N SER A 248 4.15 -13.91 13.53
CA SER A 248 3.27 -12.87 13.01
C SER A 248 3.27 -12.89 11.48
N LYS A 249 2.14 -12.61 10.84
CA LYS A 249 2.06 -12.42 9.38
C LYS A 249 1.11 -11.29 9.04
N SER A 250 1.34 -10.61 7.91
CA SER A 250 0.35 -9.70 7.34
C SER A 250 -0.68 -10.49 6.52
N VAL A 251 -1.94 -10.09 6.61
CA VAL A 251 -3.04 -10.62 5.79
C VAL A 251 -3.72 -9.43 5.12
N GLY A 252 -3.45 -9.25 3.83
CA GLY A 252 -3.75 -7.99 3.16
C GLY A 252 -2.77 -6.89 3.59
N GLU A 253 -3.16 -5.64 3.35
CA GLU A 253 -2.30 -4.47 3.56
C GLU A 253 -2.42 -3.88 4.97
N SER A 254 -3.60 -4.00 5.60
CA SER A 254 -3.93 -3.31 6.84
C SER A 254 -4.09 -4.22 8.06
N THR A 255 -3.91 -5.54 7.93
CA THR A 255 -4.13 -6.47 9.04
C THR A 255 -2.90 -7.31 9.31
N ARG A 256 -2.45 -7.31 10.57
CA ARG A 256 -1.44 -8.21 11.09
C ARG A 256 -2.09 -9.26 11.96
N GLN A 257 -1.78 -10.53 11.69
CA GLN A 257 -2.18 -11.66 12.52
C GLN A 257 -1.02 -12.14 13.37
N ILE A 258 -1.28 -12.35 14.66
CA ILE A 258 -0.38 -13.02 15.60
C ILE A 258 -0.92 -14.43 15.81
N LEU A 259 -0.12 -15.41 15.40
CA LEU A 259 -0.47 -16.83 15.46
C LEU A 259 0.27 -17.50 16.62
N PHE A 260 -0.41 -18.37 17.34
CA PHE A 260 0.16 -19.16 18.44
C PHE A 260 0.47 -20.62 18.07
N SER A 261 0.05 -21.05 16.87
CA SER A 261 0.31 -22.38 16.30
C SER A 261 0.55 -22.27 14.79
N ASP A 262 1.08 -23.35 14.20
CA ASP A 262 1.14 -23.56 12.75
C ASP A 262 -0.21 -23.98 12.13
N ASP A 263 -1.16 -24.48 12.93
CA ASP A 263 -2.51 -24.81 12.51
C ASP A 263 -3.30 -23.54 12.15
N GLN A 264 -3.73 -23.44 10.89
CA GLN A 264 -4.53 -22.32 10.38
C GLN A 264 -5.94 -22.25 10.95
N LYS A 265 -6.39 -23.29 11.66
CA LYS A 265 -7.70 -23.33 12.34
C LYS A 265 -7.61 -22.99 13.83
N ALA A 266 -6.41 -22.74 14.34
CA ALA A 266 -6.20 -22.31 15.72
C ALA A 266 -6.61 -20.84 15.93
N PHE A 267 -6.87 -20.49 17.19
CA PHE A 267 -7.10 -19.12 17.61
C PHE A 267 -5.92 -18.20 17.23
N PHE A 268 -6.23 -16.94 16.91
CA PHE A 268 -5.22 -15.91 16.61
C PHE A 268 -5.64 -14.54 17.16
N LEU A 269 -4.69 -13.62 17.23
CA LEU A 269 -4.98 -12.19 17.42
C LEU A 269 -4.87 -11.47 16.08
N ALA A 270 -5.70 -10.47 15.84
CA ALA A 270 -5.62 -9.64 14.65
C ALA A 270 -5.80 -8.17 15.00
N GLY A 271 -5.05 -7.30 14.34
CA GLY A 271 -5.22 -5.86 14.44
C GLY A 271 -4.55 -5.15 13.28
N GLY A 272 -4.55 -3.83 13.31
CA GLY A 272 -3.89 -2.95 12.36
C GLY A 272 -2.39 -3.24 12.22
N THR A 273 -1.84 -3.06 11.03
CA THR A 273 -0.43 -3.39 10.71
C THR A 273 0.58 -2.64 11.58
N TYR A 274 0.21 -1.48 12.13
CA TYR A 274 1.12 -0.52 12.77
C TYR A 274 1.17 -0.59 14.29
N MET A 275 0.38 -1.44 14.94
CA MET A 275 0.19 -1.26 16.38
C MET A 275 1.21 -2.00 17.26
N TYR A 276 1.78 -3.14 16.82
CA TYR A 276 2.64 -3.94 17.70
C TYR A 276 3.74 -4.73 16.96
N PHE A 277 4.99 -4.58 17.43
CA PHE A 277 6.10 -5.46 17.08
C PHE A 277 6.20 -6.62 18.07
N VAL A 278 5.80 -7.82 17.63
CA VAL A 278 5.95 -9.06 18.40
C VAL A 278 6.64 -10.12 17.55
N GLY A 279 7.67 -10.73 18.12
CA GLY A 279 8.48 -11.77 17.50
C GLY A 279 8.01 -13.17 17.88
N SER A 280 8.43 -14.16 17.10
CA SER A 280 8.29 -15.58 17.49
C SER A 280 9.00 -15.81 18.83
N GLY A 281 8.33 -16.48 19.77
CA GLY A 281 8.80 -16.76 21.12
C GLY A 281 8.42 -15.73 22.17
N ASP A 282 7.92 -14.56 21.77
CA ASP A 282 7.40 -13.58 22.72
C ASP A 282 6.12 -14.10 23.38
N CYS A 283 5.92 -13.79 24.65
CA CYS A 283 4.65 -14.06 25.32
C CYS A 283 3.82 -12.77 25.35
N VAL A 284 2.61 -12.85 24.81
CA VAL A 284 1.67 -11.73 24.73
C VAL A 284 0.35 -12.06 25.41
N VAL A 285 -0.33 -11.04 25.89
CA VAL A 285 -1.67 -11.10 26.46
C VAL A 285 -2.55 -10.01 25.86
N ALA A 286 -3.79 -10.36 25.55
CA ALA A 286 -4.80 -9.45 25.01
C ALA A 286 -6.12 -9.69 25.74
N GLN A 287 -6.88 -8.62 25.94
CA GLN A 287 -8.25 -8.70 26.43
C GLN A 287 -9.18 -8.10 25.38
N GLY A 288 -10.27 -8.80 25.09
CA GLY A 288 -11.25 -8.32 24.14
C GLY A 288 -12.35 -9.34 23.90
N GLN A 289 -13.30 -8.97 23.04
CA GLN A 289 -14.35 -9.88 22.62
C GLN A 289 -13.79 -10.94 21.66
N VAL A 290 -14.11 -12.22 21.87
CA VAL A 290 -13.83 -13.27 20.89
C VAL A 290 -14.75 -13.09 19.69
N LEU A 291 -14.18 -12.84 18.52
CA LEU A 291 -14.86 -12.69 17.26
C LEU A 291 -14.72 -13.97 16.41
N SER A 292 -15.60 -14.12 15.43
CA SER A 292 -15.50 -15.19 14.43
C SER A 292 -14.93 -14.65 13.14
N SER A 293 -13.86 -15.25 12.64
CA SER A 293 -13.43 -15.00 11.26
C SER A 293 -14.43 -15.55 10.25
N PHE A 294 -14.27 -15.19 8.97
CA PHE A 294 -15.11 -15.68 7.87
C PHE A 294 -15.13 -17.22 7.75
N ILE A 295 -14.03 -17.89 8.13
CA ILE A 295 -13.92 -19.36 8.11
C ILE A 295 -14.32 -20.02 9.44
N GLY A 296 -14.86 -19.26 10.40
CA GLY A 296 -15.32 -19.77 11.69
C GLY A 296 -14.23 -19.99 12.74
N VAL A 297 -13.01 -19.50 12.50
CA VAL A 297 -11.91 -19.55 13.47
C VAL A 297 -12.04 -18.38 14.45
N PRO A 298 -11.99 -18.61 15.77
CA PRO A 298 -12.08 -17.55 16.77
C PRO A 298 -10.83 -16.68 16.78
N TYR A 299 -10.99 -15.38 17.01
CA TYR A 299 -9.89 -14.43 17.17
C TYR A 299 -10.27 -13.28 18.11
N ILE A 300 -9.29 -12.50 18.58
CA ILE A 300 -9.53 -11.22 19.27
C ILE A 300 -8.95 -10.09 18.41
N ASP A 301 -9.73 -9.01 18.28
CA ASP A 301 -9.25 -7.75 17.72
C ASP A 301 -8.38 -7.04 18.77
N ILE A 302 -7.15 -6.69 18.39
CA ILE A 302 -6.15 -6.07 19.29
C ILE A 302 -5.88 -4.61 18.95
N ASP A 303 -6.73 -3.95 18.16
CA ASP A 303 -6.58 -2.52 17.84
C ASP A 303 -6.59 -1.61 19.08
N GLU A 304 -7.17 -2.07 20.19
CA GLU A 304 -7.18 -1.31 21.44
C GLU A 304 -5.93 -1.55 22.29
N ALA A 305 -5.51 -2.81 22.45
CA ALA A 305 -4.43 -3.16 23.35
C ALA A 305 -3.81 -4.55 23.10
N LEU A 306 -2.48 -4.60 23.19
CA LEU A 306 -1.67 -5.81 23.31
C LEU A 306 -0.57 -5.58 24.35
N TYR A 307 -0.43 -6.51 25.29
CA TYR A 307 0.56 -6.41 26.37
C TYR A 307 1.53 -7.60 26.35
N LYS A 308 2.69 -7.44 26.98
CA LYS A 308 3.59 -8.56 27.28
C LYS A 308 3.06 -9.36 28.48
N CYS A 309 3.24 -10.67 28.45
CA CYS A 309 2.91 -11.52 29.59
C CYS A 309 3.73 -11.17 30.83
N GLU A 310 3.13 -11.34 32.01
CA GLU A 310 3.86 -11.38 33.27
C GLU A 310 4.69 -12.67 33.41
N PRO A 311 5.76 -12.70 34.24
CA PRO A 311 6.64 -13.87 34.35
C PRO A 311 5.96 -15.19 34.72
N TRP A 312 4.80 -15.16 35.38
CA TRP A 312 4.05 -16.34 35.81
C TRP A 312 3.10 -16.91 34.74
N MET A 313 2.88 -16.20 33.63
CA MET A 313 2.03 -16.64 32.50
C MET A 313 2.81 -17.44 31.43
N LYS A 314 4.10 -17.71 31.63
CA LYS A 314 4.96 -18.43 30.67
C LYS A 314 4.97 -19.94 30.91
#